data_AF-A0AA92H2V6-F1
#
_entry.id   AF-A0AA92H2V6-F1
#
_cell.length_a   1.000
_cell.length_b   1.000
_cell.length_c   1.000
_cell.angle_alpha   90.00
_cell.angle_beta   90.00
_cell.angle_gamma   90.00
#
_symmetry.space_group_name_H-M   'P 1'
#
loop_
_entity.id
_entity.type
_entity.pdbx_description
1 polymer ?
#
loop_
_entity_poly.entity_id
_entity_poly.type
_entity_poly.pdbx_seq_one_letter_code
_entity_poly.pdbx_strand_id
1 'polypeptide(L)'
;MFEDEREHQKLIIQYFQRSLEIPRTPYGADLDRLATLTLEAEKKSRKGIISSIRSQFSTTKVNYCYICGFPVFEKPLETQVKMQLEHIWPQSFGGDSIAENLLPACPTCNNEKSDMLLWQNAHIHSFTLKPDPSPQELENIGKRLRIAQHRRDIFEYASMNRTTLKDAALAIGSVNISEISAIDRDDAVDFFNFSF
;
A
#
# COMPACT_ATOMS: atom_id res chain seq x y z
N MET A 1 24.77 -18.55 -16.58
CA MET A 1 23.96 -17.48 -15.96
C MET A 1 23.33 -16.53 -17.00
N PHE A 2 24.08 -15.99 -17.97
CA PHE A 2 23.54 -15.04 -18.98
C PHE A 2 22.64 -15.63 -20.08
N GLU A 3 22.68 -16.95 -20.34
CA GLU A 3 21.73 -17.59 -21.28
C GLU A 3 20.34 -17.74 -20.65
N ASP A 4 20.29 -18.07 -19.36
CA ASP A 4 19.06 -18.29 -18.59
C ASP A 4 18.19 -17.03 -18.49
N GLU A 5 18.81 -15.87 -18.23
CA GLU A 5 18.06 -14.60 -18.11
C GLU A 5 17.51 -14.10 -19.45
N ARG A 6 18.22 -14.33 -20.56
CA ARG A 6 17.74 -14.00 -21.91
C ARG A 6 16.59 -14.89 -22.35
N GLU A 7 16.61 -16.17 -21.97
CA GLU A 7 15.50 -17.08 -22.22
C GLU A 7 14.27 -16.71 -21.38
N HIS A 8 14.44 -16.38 -20.10
CA HIS A 8 13.34 -15.86 -19.27
C HIS A 8 12.74 -14.57 -19.81
N GLN A 9 13.57 -13.63 -20.31
CA GLN A 9 13.08 -12.39 -20.92
C GLN A 9 12.22 -12.68 -22.16
N LYS A 10 12.65 -13.59 -23.04
CA LYS A 10 11.85 -14.01 -24.21
C LYS A 10 10.51 -14.61 -23.79
N LEU A 11 10.48 -15.46 -22.76
CA LEU A 11 9.26 -16.08 -22.26
C LEU A 11 8.28 -15.03 -21.69
N ILE A 12 8.78 -14.04 -20.94
CA ILE A 12 7.97 -12.95 -20.41
C ILE A 12 7.39 -12.08 -21.54
N ILE A 13 8.18 -11.76 -22.55
CA ILE A 13 7.69 -11.03 -23.72
C ILE A 13 6.59 -11.83 -24.43
N GLN A 14 6.78 -13.13 -24.62
CA GLN A 14 5.75 -13.98 -25.21
C GLN A 14 4.48 -14.00 -24.37
N TYR A 15 4.60 -14.03 -23.05
CA TYR A 15 3.46 -13.93 -22.14
C TYR A 15 2.73 -12.59 -22.29
N PHE A 16 3.44 -11.46 -22.32
CA PHE A 16 2.82 -10.13 -22.55
C PHE A 16 2.05 -10.07 -23.86
N GLN A 17 2.57 -10.67 -24.92
CA GLN A 17 1.92 -10.64 -26.23
C GLN A 17 0.73 -11.60 -26.32
N ARG A 18 0.86 -12.82 -25.78
CA ARG A 18 -0.14 -13.88 -25.97
C ARG A 18 -1.23 -13.89 -24.91
N SER A 19 -0.90 -13.49 -23.68
CA SER A 19 -1.81 -13.58 -22.54
C SER A 19 -2.36 -12.22 -22.14
N LEU A 20 -1.58 -11.15 -22.31
CA LEU A 20 -2.01 -9.77 -21.99
C LEU A 20 -2.31 -8.94 -23.23
N GLU A 21 -2.13 -9.50 -24.44
CA GLU A 21 -2.40 -8.86 -25.73
C GLU A 21 -1.70 -7.49 -25.91
N ILE A 22 -0.55 -7.27 -25.25
CA ILE A 22 0.19 -6.01 -25.35
C ILE A 22 0.90 -5.96 -26.72
N PRO A 23 0.55 -5.00 -27.59
CA PRO A 23 1.06 -4.98 -28.94
C PRO A 23 2.49 -4.43 -29.00
N ARG A 24 3.35 -5.01 -29.85
CA ARG A 24 4.63 -4.40 -30.24
C ARG A 24 4.34 -3.31 -31.26
N THR A 25 4.27 -2.05 -30.83
CA THR A 25 4.17 -0.92 -31.76
C THR A 25 5.31 0.07 -31.54
N PRO A 26 5.75 0.82 -32.56
CA PRO A 26 6.78 1.85 -32.43
C PRO A 26 6.42 2.95 -31.42
N TYR A 27 5.13 3.11 -31.13
CA TYR A 27 4.56 4.04 -30.15
C TYR A 27 4.00 3.33 -28.91
N GLY A 28 4.19 2.01 -28.82
CA GLY A 28 3.63 1.15 -27.80
C GLY A 28 4.58 0.91 -26.65
N ALA A 29 4.20 0.01 -25.74
CA ALA A 29 5.04 -0.35 -24.62
C ALA A 29 6.33 -1.03 -25.11
N ASP A 30 7.47 -0.54 -24.63
CA ASP A 30 8.76 -1.20 -24.81
C ASP A 30 8.75 -2.53 -24.04
N LEU A 31 8.41 -3.61 -24.75
CA LEU A 31 8.24 -4.94 -24.14
C LEU A 31 9.54 -5.49 -23.59
N ASP A 32 10.67 -5.15 -24.21
CA ASP A 32 11.99 -5.57 -23.74
C ASP A 32 12.29 -4.90 -22.39
N ARG A 33 12.04 -3.60 -22.29
CA ARG A 33 12.14 -2.85 -21.02
C ARG A 33 11.16 -3.37 -19.98
N LEU A 34 9.90 -3.61 -20.33
CA LEU A 34 8.91 -4.16 -19.40
C LEU A 34 9.33 -5.54 -18.87
N ALA A 35 9.88 -6.39 -19.74
CA ALA A 35 10.35 -7.72 -19.34
C ALA A 35 11.55 -7.61 -18.39
N THR A 36 12.49 -6.71 -18.65
CA THR A 36 13.60 -6.41 -17.73
C THR A 36 13.08 -5.93 -16.37
N LEU A 37 12.18 -4.95 -16.35
CA LEU A 37 11.59 -4.43 -15.11
C LEU A 37 10.84 -5.53 -14.33
N THR A 38 10.19 -6.45 -15.02
CA THR A 38 9.47 -7.58 -14.41
C THR A 38 10.43 -8.56 -13.75
N LEU A 39 11.55 -8.91 -14.41
CA LEU A 39 12.58 -9.77 -13.83
C LEU A 39 13.26 -9.10 -12.64
N GLU A 40 13.52 -7.79 -12.71
CA GLU A 40 14.05 -7.04 -11.59
C GLU A 40 13.09 -7.02 -10.40
N ALA A 41 11.80 -6.79 -10.65
CA ALA A 41 10.75 -6.84 -9.63
C ALA A 41 10.67 -8.23 -8.97
N GLU A 42 10.75 -9.31 -9.74
CA GLU A 42 10.75 -10.69 -9.24
C GLU A 42 11.98 -10.95 -8.34
N LYS A 43 13.17 -10.55 -8.78
CA LYS A 43 14.41 -10.70 -7.99
C LYS A 43 14.34 -9.98 -6.64
N LYS A 44 13.48 -8.97 -6.51
CA LYS A 44 13.33 -8.15 -5.30
C LYS A 44 12.11 -8.54 -4.44
N SER A 45 11.09 -9.16 -5.03
CA SER A 45 9.84 -9.59 -4.36
C SER A 45 10.03 -10.65 -3.27
N ARG A 46 11.27 -11.10 -3.02
CA ARG A 46 11.60 -12.11 -1.99
C ARG A 46 12.68 -11.67 -1.01
N LYS A 47 13.22 -10.45 -1.15
CA LYS A 47 14.31 -9.95 -0.31
C LYS A 47 13.76 -9.30 0.96
N GLY A 48 14.12 -9.86 2.12
CA GLY A 48 13.81 -9.25 3.42
C GLY A 48 14.50 -7.89 3.62
N ILE A 49 14.01 -7.12 4.59
CA ILE A 49 14.59 -5.82 4.95
C ILE A 49 15.91 -6.03 5.70
N ILE A 50 17.00 -5.54 5.10
CA ILE A 50 18.37 -5.64 5.66
C ILE A 50 18.59 -4.71 6.85
N SER A 51 19.58 -5.03 7.68
CA SER A 51 19.85 -4.32 8.95
C SER A 51 20.17 -2.83 8.76
N SER A 52 20.93 -2.46 7.72
CA SER A 52 21.29 -1.07 7.43
C SER A 52 20.09 -0.19 7.09
N ILE A 53 19.05 -0.76 6.47
CA ILE A 53 17.79 -0.06 6.22
C ILE A 53 17.00 0.04 7.52
N ARG A 54 16.92 -1.04 8.32
CA ARG A 54 16.23 -1.03 9.63
C ARG A 54 16.78 0.06 10.56
N SER A 55 18.11 0.21 10.62
CA SER A 55 18.75 1.21 11.48
C SER A 55 18.35 2.65 11.18
N GLN A 56 17.84 2.95 9.96
CA GLN A 56 17.37 4.29 9.62
C GLN A 56 16.08 4.68 10.37
N PHE A 57 15.32 3.68 10.84
CA PHE A 57 14.07 3.87 11.60
C PHE A 57 14.27 3.72 13.12
N SER A 58 15.48 3.36 13.56
CA SER A 58 15.85 3.15 14.96
C SER A 58 16.25 4.43 15.69
N THR A 59 16.30 5.57 15.00
CA THR A 59 16.79 6.85 15.55
C THR A 59 15.84 7.47 16.57
N THR A 60 14.56 7.08 16.55
CA THR A 60 13.51 7.58 17.43
C THR A 60 13.14 6.55 18.50
N LYS A 61 13.02 6.98 19.77
CA LYS A 61 12.53 6.10 20.86
C LYS A 61 11.09 5.62 20.63
N VAL A 62 10.29 6.44 19.94
CA VAL A 62 8.90 6.15 19.58
C VAL A 62 8.69 6.53 18.10
N ASN A 63 8.05 5.63 17.37
CA ASN A 63 7.52 5.87 16.04
C ASN A 63 5.99 5.83 16.11
N TYR A 64 5.33 6.25 15.04
CA TYR A 64 3.88 6.18 14.93
C TYR A 64 3.51 5.41 13.68
N CYS A 65 2.51 4.53 13.80
CA CYS A 65 1.99 3.80 12.65
C CYS A 65 1.50 4.80 11.60
N TYR A 66 2.06 4.78 10.39
CA TYR A 66 1.69 5.73 9.35
C TYR A 66 0.22 5.60 8.90
N ILE A 67 -0.40 4.45 9.18
CA ILE A 67 -1.80 4.17 8.86
C ILE A 67 -2.71 4.73 9.96
N CYS A 68 -2.55 4.30 11.23
CA CYS A 68 -3.51 4.61 12.29
C CYS A 68 -3.02 5.57 13.37
N GLY A 69 -1.77 6.01 13.30
CA GLY A 69 -1.19 6.94 14.27
C GLY A 69 -0.85 6.30 15.61
N PHE A 70 -1.10 4.99 15.80
CA PHE A 70 -0.80 4.33 17.07
C PHE A 70 0.72 4.30 17.35
N PRO A 71 1.18 4.57 18.59
CA PRO A 71 2.60 4.51 18.94
C PRO A 71 3.18 3.10 18.76
N VAL A 72 4.33 3.02 18.10
CA VAL A 72 5.07 1.77 17.86
C VAL A 72 6.55 1.93 18.20
N PHE A 73 7.15 0.86 18.69
CA PHE A 73 8.49 0.90 19.29
C PHE A 73 9.37 -0.19 18.70
N GLU A 74 10.63 0.14 18.39
CA GLU A 74 11.59 -0.86 17.89
C GLU A 74 11.89 -1.93 18.96
N LYS A 75 12.10 -1.48 20.21
CA LYS A 75 12.35 -2.29 21.39
C LYS A 75 11.24 -2.03 22.42
N PRO A 76 10.05 -2.61 22.24
CA PRO A 76 8.91 -2.35 23.11
C PRO A 76 9.16 -2.94 24.51
N LEU A 77 8.66 -2.25 25.54
CA LEU A 77 8.33 -2.87 26.83
C LEU A 77 7.14 -3.84 26.67
N GLU A 78 6.85 -4.66 27.67
CA GLU A 78 5.77 -5.67 27.59
C GLU A 78 4.39 -5.11 27.18
N THR A 79 4.09 -3.87 27.55
CA THR A 79 2.81 -3.21 27.26
C THR A 79 2.81 -2.43 25.93
N GLN A 80 3.94 -2.37 25.23
CA GLN A 80 4.13 -1.54 24.04
C GLN A 80 4.04 -2.36 22.76
N VAL A 81 3.57 -1.72 21.69
CA VAL A 81 3.42 -2.38 20.39
C VAL A 81 4.74 -2.34 19.62
N LYS A 82 5.20 -3.52 19.18
CA LYS A 82 6.39 -3.65 18.35
C LYS A 82 6.18 -3.00 16.98
N MET A 83 7.12 -2.14 16.58
CA MET A 83 7.16 -1.56 15.24
C MET A 83 7.46 -2.63 14.20
N GLN A 84 6.69 -2.58 13.12
CA GLN A 84 7.02 -3.26 11.87
C GLN A 84 7.34 -2.20 10.80
N LEU A 85 8.20 -2.57 9.87
CA LEU A 85 8.44 -1.76 8.67
C LEU A 85 7.56 -2.32 7.56
N GLU A 86 6.68 -1.48 7.06
CA GLU A 86 5.61 -1.81 6.13
C GLU A 86 5.98 -1.31 4.74
N HIS A 87 5.77 -2.15 3.72
CA HIS A 87 6.01 -1.80 2.33
C HIS A 87 4.81 -1.08 1.71
N ILE A 88 4.94 0.23 1.47
CA ILE A 88 3.85 1.06 0.93
C ILE A 88 3.37 0.50 -0.42
N TRP A 89 4.34 0.14 -1.28
CA TRP A 89 4.16 -0.74 -2.43
C TRP A 89 4.48 -2.18 -2.01
N PRO A 90 3.50 -3.11 -1.99
CA PRO A 90 3.70 -4.44 -1.43
C PRO A 90 4.79 -5.23 -2.15
N GLN A 91 5.50 -6.05 -1.39
CA GLN A 91 6.59 -6.87 -1.90
C GLN A 91 6.11 -7.92 -2.92
N SER A 92 4.91 -8.48 -2.73
CA SER A 92 4.24 -9.40 -3.66
C SER A 92 4.03 -8.81 -5.06
N PHE A 93 3.98 -7.48 -5.17
CA PHE A 93 3.89 -6.72 -6.43
C PHE A 93 5.24 -6.13 -6.87
N GLY A 94 6.36 -6.67 -6.37
CA GLY A 94 7.70 -6.22 -6.73
C GLY A 94 8.23 -5.05 -5.92
N GLY A 95 7.63 -4.75 -4.76
CA GLY A 95 8.07 -3.68 -3.87
C GLY A 95 9.43 -3.94 -3.24
N ASP A 96 10.32 -2.97 -3.35
CA ASP A 96 11.69 -3.06 -2.84
C ASP A 96 11.74 -2.85 -1.32
N SER A 97 12.64 -3.57 -0.64
CA SER A 97 12.96 -3.37 0.77
C SER A 97 13.96 -2.22 0.98
N ILE A 98 13.63 -1.04 0.47
CA ILE A 98 14.43 0.20 0.58
C ILE A 98 13.72 1.23 1.46
N ALA A 99 14.45 2.22 1.96
CA ALA A 99 13.90 3.20 2.89
C ALA A 99 12.73 3.99 2.28
N GLU A 100 12.77 4.26 0.98
CA GLU A 100 11.78 5.00 0.20
C GLU A 100 10.45 4.25 0.05
N ASN A 101 10.43 2.94 0.26
CA ASN A 101 9.22 2.13 0.21
C ASN A 101 8.76 1.66 1.60
N LEU A 102 9.43 2.08 2.67
CA LEU A 102 9.18 1.60 4.02
C LEU A 102 8.69 2.72 4.95
N LEU A 103 7.64 2.41 5.72
CA LEU A 103 7.15 3.24 6.82
C LEU A 103 6.88 2.43 8.08
N PRO A 104 6.96 3.03 9.28
CA PRO A 104 6.56 2.38 10.52
C PRO A 104 5.07 2.03 10.53
N ALA A 105 4.72 0.81 10.89
CA ALA A 105 3.33 0.38 11.10
C ALA A 105 3.20 -0.48 12.36
N CYS A 106 2.00 -0.50 12.93
CA CYS A 106 1.64 -1.47 13.96
C CYS A 106 1.31 -2.82 13.30
N PRO A 107 1.48 -3.95 14.02
CA PRO A 107 1.21 -5.28 13.48
C PRO A 107 -0.22 -5.44 12.97
N THR A 108 -1.19 -4.80 13.63
CA THR A 108 -2.59 -4.88 13.23
C THR A 108 -2.84 -4.23 11.88
N CYS A 109 -2.35 -3.01 11.64
CA CYS A 109 -2.53 -2.33 10.36
C CYS A 109 -1.70 -2.97 9.24
N ASN A 110 -0.46 -3.39 9.54
CA ASN A 110 0.37 -4.07 8.54
C ASN A 110 -0.27 -5.40 8.10
N ASN A 111 -0.75 -6.21 9.05
CA ASN A 111 -1.43 -7.47 8.74
C ASN A 111 -2.74 -7.25 7.99
N GLU A 112 -3.55 -6.27 8.38
CA GLU A 112 -4.83 -5.97 7.72
C GLU A 112 -4.64 -5.44 6.29
N LYS A 113 -3.63 -4.59 6.08
CA LYS A 113 -3.22 -4.13 4.75
C LYS A 113 -2.76 -5.32 3.91
N SER A 114 -1.87 -6.15 4.45
CA SER A 114 -1.27 -7.28 3.72
C SER A 114 -0.75 -6.80 2.35
N ASP A 115 -1.10 -7.51 1.29
CA ASP A 115 -0.75 -7.22 -0.10
C ASP A 115 -1.71 -6.23 -0.79
N MET A 116 -2.51 -5.46 -0.04
CA MET A 116 -3.36 -4.43 -0.62
C MET A 116 -2.50 -3.36 -1.32
N LEU A 117 -2.53 -3.38 -2.67
CA LEU A 117 -1.88 -2.38 -3.50
C LEU A 117 -2.82 -1.20 -3.77
N LEU A 118 -4.07 -1.44 -4.12
CA LEU A 118 -5.05 -0.38 -4.37
C LEU A 118 -6.31 -0.60 -3.52
N TRP A 119 -7.10 0.45 -3.37
CA TRP A 119 -8.30 0.44 -2.54
C TRP A 119 -9.38 -0.54 -3.03
N GLN A 120 -9.40 -0.85 -4.33
CA GLN A 120 -10.33 -1.80 -4.94
C GLN A 120 -10.21 -3.21 -4.34
N ASN A 121 -9.05 -3.57 -3.76
CA ASN A 121 -8.80 -4.89 -3.15
C ASN A 121 -9.51 -5.08 -1.80
N ALA A 122 -10.30 -4.11 -1.34
CA ALA A 122 -11.01 -4.15 -0.07
C ALA A 122 -12.49 -4.56 -0.16
N HIS A 123 -12.93 -5.11 -1.30
CA HIS A 123 -14.33 -5.51 -1.53
C HIS A 123 -15.34 -4.37 -1.32
N ILE A 124 -14.96 -3.17 -1.76
CA ILE A 124 -15.67 -1.91 -1.50
C ILE A 124 -17.15 -1.90 -1.92
N HIS A 125 -17.53 -2.70 -2.92
CA HIS A 125 -18.91 -2.83 -3.40
C HIS A 125 -19.86 -3.57 -2.44
N SER A 126 -19.33 -4.23 -1.41
CA SER A 126 -20.12 -4.96 -0.42
C SER A 126 -20.46 -4.12 0.83
N PHE A 127 -19.96 -2.89 0.88
CA PHE A 127 -20.15 -1.99 2.01
C PHE A 127 -21.17 -0.90 1.67
N THR A 128 -22.25 -0.85 2.43
CA THR A 128 -23.24 0.23 2.39
C THR A 128 -23.92 0.32 3.74
N LEU A 129 -24.02 1.53 4.28
CA LEU A 129 -24.91 1.85 5.39
C LEU A 129 -26.04 2.73 4.87
N LYS A 130 -27.14 2.76 5.62
CA LYS A 130 -28.25 3.71 5.36
C LYS A 130 -27.75 5.17 5.42
N PRO A 131 -28.47 6.11 4.79
CA PRO A 131 -28.29 7.54 5.07
C PRO A 131 -28.40 7.82 6.58
N ASP A 132 -27.65 8.81 7.05
CA ASP A 132 -27.53 9.18 8.47
C ASP A 132 -27.31 7.97 9.43
N PRO A 133 -26.22 7.20 9.25
CA PRO A 133 -25.91 6.08 10.13
C PRO A 133 -25.57 6.59 11.54
N SER A 134 -25.89 5.79 12.56
CA SER A 134 -25.51 6.10 13.93
C SER A 134 -23.99 6.11 14.11
N PRO A 135 -23.45 6.83 15.11
CA PRO A 135 -22.02 6.80 15.42
C PRO A 135 -21.46 5.37 15.59
N GLN A 136 -22.24 4.47 16.19
CA GLN A 136 -21.85 3.07 16.36
C GLN A 136 -21.74 2.32 15.02
N GLU A 137 -22.61 2.62 14.05
CA GLU A 137 -22.54 2.04 12.70
C GLU A 137 -21.29 2.52 11.96
N LEU A 138 -20.92 3.80 12.09
CA LEU A 138 -19.68 4.36 11.53
C LEU A 138 -18.43 3.75 12.20
N GLU A 139 -18.46 3.57 13.52
CA GLU A 139 -17.40 2.89 14.28
C GLU A 139 -17.23 1.41 13.91
N ASN A 140 -18.26 0.79 13.35
CA ASN A 140 -18.22 -0.61 12.89
C ASN A 140 -17.67 -0.78 11.47
N ILE A 141 -17.37 0.31 10.75
CA ILE A 141 -16.70 0.24 9.45
C ILE A 141 -15.39 -0.55 9.59
N GLY A 142 -15.27 -1.63 8.83
CA GLY A 142 -14.15 -2.57 8.96
C GLY A 142 -12.79 -1.89 8.72
N LYS A 143 -11.78 -2.28 9.50
CA LYS A 143 -10.42 -1.72 9.41
C LYS A 143 -9.85 -1.81 7.99
N ARG A 144 -10.13 -2.89 7.26
CA ARG A 144 -9.72 -3.05 5.86
C ARG A 144 -10.24 -1.93 4.95
N LEU A 145 -11.52 -1.56 5.08
CA LEU A 145 -12.12 -0.46 4.31
C LEU A 145 -11.49 0.88 4.70
N ARG A 146 -11.16 1.06 5.98
CA ARG A 146 -10.49 2.27 6.44
C ARG A 146 -9.10 2.43 5.85
N ILE A 147 -8.32 1.34 5.84
CA ILE A 147 -7.01 1.29 5.19
C ILE A 147 -7.14 1.54 3.69
N ALA A 148 -8.18 0.99 3.05
CA ALA A 148 -8.42 1.21 1.63
C ALA A 148 -8.70 2.67 1.30
N GLN A 149 -9.51 3.36 2.11
CA GLN A 149 -9.78 4.79 1.92
C GLN A 149 -8.50 5.62 2.12
N HIS A 150 -7.72 5.35 3.18
CA HIS A 150 -6.41 5.97 3.35
C HIS A 150 -5.47 5.77 2.16
N ARG A 151 -5.43 4.55 1.60
CA ARG A 151 -4.66 4.27 0.39
C ARG A 151 -5.17 5.04 -0.82
N ARG A 152 -6.49 5.18 -0.97
CA ARG A 152 -7.07 6.01 -2.03
C ARG A 152 -6.55 7.44 -1.92
N ASP A 153 -6.62 8.04 -0.74
CA ASP A 153 -6.15 9.40 -0.49
C ASP A 153 -4.64 9.56 -0.79
N ILE A 154 -3.82 8.58 -0.39
CA ILE A 154 -2.38 8.56 -0.69
C ILE A 154 -2.11 8.55 -2.20
N PHE A 155 -2.79 7.68 -2.94
CA PHE A 155 -2.58 7.55 -4.40
C PHE A 155 -3.11 8.76 -5.15
N GLU A 156 -4.27 9.30 -4.76
CA GLU A 156 -4.82 10.53 -5.32
C GLU A 156 -3.85 11.70 -5.08
N TYR A 157 -3.36 11.86 -3.85
CA TYR A 157 -2.38 12.90 -3.50
C TYR A 157 -1.08 12.75 -4.30
N ALA A 158 -0.51 11.55 -4.36
CA ALA A 158 0.73 11.29 -5.10
C ALA A 158 0.58 11.63 -6.58
N SER A 159 -0.55 11.27 -7.18
CA SER A 159 -0.87 11.56 -8.58
C SER A 159 -1.02 13.06 -8.83
N MET A 160 -1.82 13.74 -8.02
CA MET A 160 -2.10 15.18 -8.16
C MET A 160 -0.84 16.03 -7.96
N ASN A 161 0.01 15.65 -7.00
CA ASN A 161 1.19 16.43 -6.61
C ASN A 161 2.49 15.94 -7.26
N ARG A 162 2.44 14.85 -8.04
CA ARG A 162 3.62 14.20 -8.65
C ARG A 162 4.71 13.86 -7.63
N THR A 163 4.30 13.36 -6.46
CA THR A 163 5.20 12.95 -5.38
C THR A 163 5.32 11.43 -5.29
N THR A 164 6.26 10.94 -4.48
CA THR A 164 6.34 9.51 -4.20
C THR A 164 5.19 9.08 -3.30
N LEU A 165 4.85 7.78 -3.29
CA LEU A 165 3.84 7.25 -2.37
C LEU A 165 4.22 7.45 -0.90
N LYS A 166 5.52 7.46 -0.58
CA LYS A 166 6.01 7.72 0.79
C LYS A 166 5.77 9.15 1.19
N ASP A 167 6.12 10.11 0.34
CA ASP A 167 5.90 11.53 0.63
C ASP A 167 4.41 11.84 0.73
N ALA A 168 3.59 11.24 -0.14
CA ALA A 168 2.14 11.33 -0.06
C ALA A 168 1.59 10.76 1.26
N ALA A 169 2.04 9.56 1.67
CA ALA A 169 1.64 8.97 2.94
C ALA A 169 2.04 9.82 4.16
N LEU A 170 3.21 10.44 4.12
CA LEU A 170 3.66 11.36 5.17
C LEU A 170 2.88 12.68 5.18
N ALA A 171 2.50 13.20 4.00
CA ALA A 171 1.73 14.43 3.86
C ALA A 171 0.26 14.27 4.29
N ILE A 172 -0.38 13.16 3.91
CA ILE A 172 -1.72 12.79 4.38
C ILE A 172 -1.71 12.48 5.87
N GLY A 173 -0.63 11.87 6.37
CA GLY A 173 -0.52 11.45 7.75
C GLY A 173 -1.37 10.20 8.04
N SER A 174 -1.49 9.86 9.31
CA SER A 174 -2.31 8.72 9.75
C SER A 174 -3.80 9.07 9.81
N VAL A 175 -4.67 8.13 9.48
CA VAL A 175 -6.11 8.30 9.66
C VAL A 175 -6.49 8.34 11.13
N ASN A 176 -7.34 9.32 11.47
CA ASN A 176 -8.04 9.32 12.74
C ASN A 176 -9.19 8.31 12.68
N ILE A 177 -8.90 7.07 13.08
CA ILE A 177 -9.85 5.97 13.02
C ILE A 177 -11.12 6.23 13.87
N SER A 178 -11.08 7.20 14.79
CA SER A 178 -12.20 7.60 15.65
C SER A 178 -13.11 8.68 15.06
N GLU A 179 -12.73 9.38 13.99
CA GLU A 179 -13.48 10.54 13.46
C GLU A 179 -14.08 10.26 12.09
N ILE A 180 -14.87 9.20 11.99
CA ILE A 180 -15.50 8.83 10.72
C ILE A 180 -16.80 9.61 10.53
N SER A 181 -16.98 10.18 9.34
CA SER A 181 -18.19 10.90 8.98
C SER A 181 -18.62 10.61 7.54
N ALA A 182 -19.93 10.74 7.30
CA ALA A 182 -20.49 10.74 5.96
C ALA A 182 -20.16 12.06 5.25
N ILE A 183 -19.78 12.00 3.97
CA ILE A 183 -19.46 13.20 3.18
C ILE A 183 -20.77 13.90 2.78
N ASP A 184 -21.73 13.14 2.25
CA ASP A 184 -23.10 13.52 1.98
C ASP A 184 -24.04 12.75 2.92
N ARG A 185 -24.78 13.48 3.74
CA ARG A 185 -25.70 12.90 4.74
C ARG A 185 -27.02 12.44 4.15
N ASP A 186 -27.37 12.96 2.97
CA ASP A 186 -28.63 12.63 2.30
C ASP A 186 -28.51 11.36 1.44
N ASP A 187 -27.29 10.87 1.21
CA ASP A 187 -27.00 9.64 0.49
C ASP A 187 -26.59 8.49 1.42
N ALA A 188 -26.63 7.26 0.90
CA ALA A 188 -26.14 6.08 1.59
C ALA A 188 -24.63 6.20 1.84
N VAL A 189 -24.17 5.73 3.01
CA VAL A 189 -22.74 5.73 3.32
C VAL A 189 -22.12 4.48 2.72
N ASP A 190 -21.57 4.61 1.53
CA ASP A 190 -20.73 3.61 0.87
C ASP A 190 -19.25 4.00 0.93
N PHE A 191 -18.39 3.26 0.24
CA PHE A 191 -16.94 3.52 0.24
C PHE A 191 -16.55 4.92 -0.26
N PHE A 192 -17.34 5.49 -1.16
CA PHE A 192 -17.08 6.81 -1.73
C PHE A 192 -17.69 7.94 -0.92
N ASN A 193 -18.59 7.62 0.02
CA ASN A 193 -19.33 8.58 0.83
C ASN A 193 -18.95 8.57 2.32
N PHE A 194 -17.71 8.23 2.68
CA PHE A 194 -17.17 8.47 4.03
C PHE A 194 -15.72 9.00 4.02
N SER A 195 -15.36 9.72 5.09
CA SER A 195 -14.00 10.23 5.33
C SER A 195 -13.60 10.11 6.80
N PHE A 196 -12.31 10.40 7.09
CA PHE A 196 -11.73 10.58 8.42
C PHE A 196 -11.37 12.04 8.68
#